data_AF-A0A7Y7IBP3-F1
#
_entry.id   AF-A0A7Y7IBP3-F1
#
_cell.length_a   1.000
_cell.length_b   1.000
_cell.length_c   1.000
_cell.angle_alpha   90.00
_cell.angle_beta   90.00
_cell.angle_gamma   90.00
#
_symmetry.space_group_name_H-M   'P 1'
#
loop_
_entity.id
_entity.type
_entity.pdbx_description
1 polymer ?
#
loop_
_entity_poly.entity_id
_entity_poly.type
_entity_poly.pdbx_seq_one_letter_code
_entity_poly.pdbx_strand_id
1 'polypeptide(L)'
;MPALDRAVTAFAGLASGSYYWPEGLLAEQLIAGLASSRHRRQQAVAGGRRVLSSYRLPNGGGERAALLVDDRSGDVLAAALAHRECGVGSSTKGCRDDQHAVLSIFLRPGIDRAQAQPLLEWSRTVPNEDLDSGEEEKFEKTEYTTMDAAHTKALPVVRPKGFAAQVPLYPRAVIYRTGQDALSDKKARRVLRLQTVDSVAQVLAFYKQLSPPLDGIESEMDGASGYVLGSRNGIAFSVNAKPPRDMPAITNIEIEIAE
;
A
#
# COMPACT_ATOMS: atom_id res chain seq x y z
N MET A 1 -13.60 -4.57 -9.23
CA MET A 1 -12.63 -4.75 -8.13
C MET A 1 -12.91 -6.08 -7.45
N PRO A 2 -11.96 -7.04 -7.44
CA PRO A 2 -12.14 -8.34 -6.79
C PRO A 2 -12.54 -8.19 -5.32
N ALA A 3 -13.38 -9.09 -4.80
CA ALA A 3 -13.92 -8.97 -3.45
C ALA A 3 -12.84 -8.96 -2.36
N LEU A 4 -11.75 -9.71 -2.56
CA LEU A 4 -10.63 -9.77 -1.62
C LEU A 4 -9.90 -8.44 -1.51
N ASP A 5 -9.59 -7.79 -2.65
CA ASP A 5 -8.90 -6.50 -2.65
C ASP A 5 -9.69 -5.43 -1.86
N ARG A 6 -11.03 -5.46 -1.95
CA ARG A 6 -11.90 -4.57 -1.15
C ARG A 6 -11.78 -4.85 0.34
N ALA A 7 -11.78 -6.12 0.73
CA ALA A 7 -11.63 -6.51 2.13
C ALA A 7 -10.25 -6.12 2.67
N VAL A 8 -9.20 -6.24 1.85
CA VAL A 8 -7.84 -5.82 2.18
C VAL A 8 -7.74 -4.30 2.31
N THR A 9 -8.31 -3.52 1.40
CA THR A 9 -8.28 -2.05 1.52
C THR A 9 -9.12 -1.54 2.68
N ALA A 10 -10.29 -2.16 2.95
CA ALA A 10 -11.09 -1.84 4.13
C ALA A 10 -10.35 -2.14 5.44
N PHE A 11 -9.56 -3.22 5.47
CA PHE A 11 -8.74 -3.58 6.62
C PHE A 11 -7.53 -2.67 6.80
N ALA A 12 -6.77 -2.41 5.73
CA ALA A 12 -5.50 -1.71 5.81
C ALA A 12 -5.65 -0.18 5.82
N GLY A 13 -6.73 0.36 5.23
CA GLY A 13 -6.92 1.79 5.05
C GLY A 13 -5.71 2.46 4.39
N LEU A 14 -5.29 3.60 4.93
CA LEU A 14 -4.10 4.35 4.49
C LEU A 14 -2.81 3.95 5.22
N ALA A 15 -2.81 2.81 5.91
CA ALA A 15 -1.65 2.36 6.68
C ALA A 15 -0.42 2.12 5.81
N SER A 16 0.72 2.19 6.47
CA SER A 16 1.99 2.51 5.86
C SER A 16 3.16 1.85 6.54
N GLY A 17 4.10 1.31 5.77
CA GLY A 17 5.34 0.80 6.32
C GLY A 17 6.26 0.19 5.27
N SER A 18 7.52 0.03 5.65
CA SER A 18 8.56 -0.57 4.83
C SER A 18 8.65 -2.07 5.11
N TYR A 19 7.72 -2.86 4.58
CA TYR A 19 7.75 -4.32 4.73
C TYR A 19 8.43 -4.94 3.50
N TYR A 20 7.85 -4.73 2.33
CA TYR A 20 8.46 -5.08 1.04
C TYR A 20 9.15 -3.88 0.39
N TRP A 21 8.51 -2.71 0.41
CA TRP A 21 9.12 -1.45 -0.03
C TRP A 21 8.68 -0.27 0.83
N PRO A 22 9.54 0.74 1.06
CA PRO A 22 9.29 1.82 2.02
C PRO A 22 8.07 2.69 1.74
N GLU A 23 7.73 2.87 0.46
CA GLU A 23 6.77 3.87 0.02
C GLU A 23 5.34 3.34 -0.16
N GLY A 24 5.14 2.02 -0.20
CA GLY A 24 3.87 1.41 -0.61
C GLY A 24 2.83 1.26 0.49
N LEU A 25 1.55 1.35 0.13
CA LEU A 25 0.44 1.13 1.07
C LEU A 25 0.45 -0.27 1.68
N LEU A 26 -0.02 -0.36 2.93
CA LEU A 26 -0.59 -1.56 3.57
C LEU A 26 -1.20 -2.54 2.56
N ALA A 27 -2.31 -2.07 2.00
CA ALA A 27 -3.12 -2.83 1.07
C ALA A 27 -2.35 -3.24 -0.18
N GLU A 28 -1.52 -2.35 -0.74
CA GLU A 28 -0.74 -2.62 -1.94
C GLU A 28 0.25 -3.77 -1.71
N GLN A 29 0.97 -3.73 -0.59
CA GLN A 29 1.93 -4.77 -0.22
C GLN A 29 1.24 -6.13 0.01
N LEU A 30 0.08 -6.13 0.68
CA LEU A 30 -0.73 -7.34 0.88
C LEU A 30 -1.27 -7.91 -0.44
N ILE A 31 -1.86 -7.07 -1.30
CA ILE A 31 -2.40 -7.50 -2.60
C ILE A 31 -1.27 -8.03 -3.49
N ALA A 32 -0.14 -7.33 -3.55
CA ALA A 32 1.04 -7.77 -4.31
C ALA A 32 1.57 -9.11 -3.82
N GLY A 33 1.69 -9.30 -2.49
CA GLY A 33 2.12 -10.56 -1.89
C GLY A 33 1.17 -11.72 -2.18
N LEU A 34 -0.13 -11.43 -2.35
CA LEU A 34 -1.19 -12.41 -2.66
C LEU A 34 -1.37 -12.69 -4.16
N ALA A 35 -0.73 -11.92 -5.04
CA ALA A 35 -1.05 -11.92 -6.47
C ALA A 35 -0.63 -13.20 -7.22
N SER A 36 0.44 -13.87 -6.75
CA SER A 36 1.01 -15.04 -7.42
C SER A 36 0.00 -16.19 -7.51
N SER A 37 -0.45 -16.51 -8.73
CA SER A 37 -1.42 -17.59 -8.96
C SER A 37 -0.86 -18.96 -8.60
N ARG A 38 0.43 -19.18 -8.84
CA ARG A 38 1.10 -20.47 -8.62
C ARG A 38 1.13 -20.88 -7.15
N HIS A 39 1.28 -19.92 -6.24
CA HIS A 39 1.48 -20.19 -4.81
C HIS A 39 0.28 -19.82 -3.95
N ARG A 40 -0.85 -19.46 -4.57
CA ARG A 40 -2.09 -19.19 -3.84
C ARG A 40 -2.59 -20.44 -3.14
N ARG A 41 -2.79 -20.34 -1.82
CA ARG A 41 -3.34 -21.39 -0.96
C ARG A 41 -4.51 -20.84 -0.16
N GLN A 42 -5.46 -21.72 0.13
CA GLN A 42 -6.54 -21.50 1.07
C GLN A 42 -6.55 -22.67 2.05
N GLN A 43 -6.57 -22.35 3.34
CA GLN A 43 -6.64 -23.32 4.42
C GLN A 43 -7.76 -22.94 5.38
N ALA A 44 -8.72 -23.84 5.58
CA ALA A 44 -9.73 -23.67 6.61
C ALA A 44 -9.10 -23.79 8.00
N VAL A 45 -9.52 -22.96 8.94
CA VAL A 45 -9.08 -22.99 10.34
C VAL A 45 -10.29 -22.93 11.27
N ALA A 46 -10.08 -23.25 12.54
CA ALA A 46 -11.18 -23.35 13.51
C ALA A 46 -11.97 -22.03 13.62
N GLY A 47 -13.28 -22.15 13.88
CA GLY A 47 -14.17 -21.01 14.12
C GLY A 47 -14.77 -20.36 12.87
N GLY A 48 -14.90 -21.10 11.76
CA GLY A 48 -15.48 -20.57 10.52
C GLY A 48 -14.61 -19.49 9.89
N ARG A 49 -13.30 -19.72 9.89
CA ARG A 49 -12.28 -18.81 9.37
C ARG A 49 -11.40 -19.56 8.39
N ARG A 50 -10.69 -18.81 7.55
CA ARG A 50 -9.68 -19.36 6.65
C ARG A 50 -8.46 -18.48 6.57
N VAL A 51 -7.32 -19.11 6.32
CA VAL A 51 -6.09 -18.44 5.90
C VAL A 51 -6.03 -18.46 4.38
N LEU A 52 -5.96 -17.27 3.78
CA LEU A 52 -5.62 -17.07 2.37
C LEU A 52 -4.17 -16.61 2.29
N SER A 53 -3.33 -17.30 1.54
CA SER A 53 -1.92 -16.96 1.49
C SER A 53 -1.33 -17.10 0.11
N SER A 54 -0.22 -16.42 -0.13
CA SER A 54 0.60 -16.64 -1.29
C SER A 54 2.04 -16.21 -1.01
N TYR A 55 2.89 -16.59 -1.95
CA TYR A 55 4.32 -16.35 -1.95
C TYR A 55 4.77 -15.81 -3.29
N ARG A 56 5.76 -14.92 -3.27
CA ARG A 56 6.49 -14.47 -4.44
C ARG A 56 7.98 -14.30 -4.13
N LEU A 57 8.81 -14.48 -5.17
CA LEU A 57 10.27 -14.34 -5.13
C LEU A 57 10.79 -13.20 -6.02
N PRO A 58 10.34 -11.94 -5.84
CA PRO A 58 10.95 -10.84 -6.57
C PRO A 58 12.41 -10.65 -6.12
N ASN A 59 13.33 -10.55 -7.09
CA ASN A 59 14.73 -10.19 -6.86
C ASN A 59 15.47 -11.05 -5.81
N GLY A 60 15.12 -12.34 -5.68
CA GLY A 60 15.70 -13.25 -4.68
C GLY A 60 15.17 -13.05 -3.25
N GLY A 61 14.22 -12.15 -3.02
CA GLY A 61 13.59 -11.91 -1.73
C GLY A 61 12.31 -12.73 -1.55
N GLY A 62 12.26 -13.57 -0.52
CA GLY A 62 11.10 -14.40 -0.17
C GLY A 62 9.97 -13.63 0.49
N GLU A 63 9.18 -12.91 -0.29
CA GLU A 63 8.03 -12.13 0.18
C GLU A 63 6.76 -12.98 0.24
N ARG A 64 6.12 -13.03 1.42
CA ARG A 64 4.91 -13.85 1.64
C ARG A 64 3.85 -13.07 2.37
N ALA A 65 2.62 -13.16 1.86
CA ALA A 65 1.46 -12.55 2.47
C ALA A 65 0.43 -13.59 2.85
N ALA A 66 -0.24 -13.38 3.98
CA ALA A 66 -1.40 -14.14 4.38
C ALA A 66 -2.47 -13.26 5.02
N LEU A 67 -3.72 -13.69 4.90
CA LEU A 67 -4.90 -13.05 5.48
C LEU A 67 -5.68 -14.10 6.26
N LEU A 68 -6.03 -13.79 7.50
CA LEU A 68 -7.04 -14.52 8.25
C LEU A 68 -8.39 -13.87 7.99
N VAL A 69 -9.29 -14.61 7.35
CA VAL A 69 -10.60 -14.13 6.90
C VAL A 69 -11.71 -14.86 7.67
N ASP A 70 -12.73 -14.13 8.11
CA ASP A 70 -13.97 -14.72 8.62
C ASP A 70 -14.85 -15.16 7.44
N ASP A 71 -15.26 -16.43 7.40
CA ASP A 71 -15.97 -16.98 6.24
C ASP A 71 -17.40 -16.44 6.11
N ARG A 72 -18.00 -15.95 7.22
CA ARG A 72 -19.38 -15.46 7.23
C ARG A 72 -19.48 -14.05 6.67
N SER A 73 -18.58 -13.17 7.08
CA SER A 73 -18.54 -11.76 6.68
C SER A 73 -17.67 -11.50 5.47
N GLY A 74 -16.66 -12.35 5.22
CA GLY A 74 -15.58 -12.08 4.27
C GLY A 74 -14.58 -11.03 4.77
N ASP A 75 -14.69 -10.60 6.03
CA ASP A 75 -13.79 -9.61 6.61
C ASP A 75 -12.40 -10.19 6.88
N VAL A 76 -11.37 -9.39 6.57
CA VAL A 76 -10.01 -9.64 7.05
C VAL A 76 -9.95 -9.31 8.53
N LEU A 77 -9.69 -10.32 9.36
CA LEU A 77 -9.52 -10.21 10.82
C LEU A 77 -8.08 -9.90 11.21
N ALA A 78 -7.14 -10.46 10.46
CA ALA A 78 -5.71 -10.22 10.62
C ALA A 78 -4.99 -10.46 9.29
N ALA A 79 -3.81 -9.88 9.14
CA ALA A 79 -2.95 -10.07 7.98
C ALA A 79 -1.50 -10.27 8.43
N ALA A 80 -0.70 -10.95 7.62
CA ALA A 80 0.71 -11.14 7.87
C ALA A 80 1.52 -10.85 6.61
N LEU A 81 2.67 -10.21 6.80
CA LEU A 81 3.73 -10.08 5.81
C LEU A 81 4.99 -10.71 6.40
N ALA A 82 5.55 -11.70 5.73
CA ALA A 82 6.89 -12.19 5.99
C ALA A 82 7.84 -11.67 4.92
N HIS A 83 8.91 -11.02 5.35
CA HIS A 83 9.82 -10.30 4.47
C HIS A 83 11.25 -10.33 5.00
N ARG A 84 12.21 -10.08 4.12
CA ARG A 84 13.65 -10.07 4.45
C ARG A 84 14.26 -8.67 4.31
N GLU A 85 13.48 -7.63 4.64
CA GLU A 85 13.89 -6.21 4.69
C GLU A 85 14.83 -5.77 3.54
N CYS A 86 14.40 -5.99 2.29
CA CYS A 86 15.20 -5.65 1.12
C CYS A 86 15.49 -4.14 1.04
N GLY A 87 16.76 -3.76 0.89
CA GLY A 87 17.16 -2.37 0.60
C GLY A 87 17.26 -1.41 1.80
N VAL A 88 16.99 -1.85 3.04
CA VAL A 88 17.21 -1.02 4.25
C VAL A 88 18.47 -1.49 4.97
N GLY A 89 19.51 -0.65 5.02
CA GLY A 89 20.70 -0.87 5.85
C GLY A 89 21.70 -1.93 5.39
N SER A 90 21.49 -2.58 4.25
CA SER A 90 22.41 -3.59 3.72
C SER A 90 23.62 -2.95 3.00
N SER A 91 24.84 -3.31 3.41
CA SER A 91 26.10 -2.92 2.77
C SER A 91 26.31 -3.53 1.38
N THR A 92 25.43 -4.42 0.94
CA THR A 92 25.44 -5.10 -0.36
C THR A 92 24.03 -5.16 -0.91
N LYS A 93 23.77 -4.55 -2.07
CA LYS A 93 22.49 -4.51 -2.82
C LYS A 93 21.66 -5.83 -2.82
N GLY A 94 21.01 -6.18 -1.73
CA GLY A 94 20.36 -7.46 -1.52
C GLY A 94 19.49 -7.48 -0.26
N CYS A 95 18.58 -8.44 -0.20
CA CYS A 95 17.73 -8.70 0.96
C CYS A 95 18.52 -9.41 2.07
N ARG A 96 17.98 -9.39 3.29
CA ARG A 96 18.42 -10.29 4.36
C ARG A 96 18.20 -11.75 3.93
N ASP A 97 18.88 -12.67 4.57
CA ASP A 97 18.69 -14.11 4.32
C ASP A 97 17.45 -14.66 5.05
N ASP A 98 17.16 -15.94 4.81
CA ASP A 98 16.05 -16.68 5.43
C ASP A 98 16.25 -17.01 6.92
N GLN A 99 17.42 -16.75 7.49
CA GLN A 99 17.68 -16.91 8.92
C GLN A 99 17.40 -15.64 9.71
N HIS A 100 17.21 -14.52 9.01
CA HIS A 100 16.97 -13.21 9.59
C HIS A 100 15.67 -12.56 9.06
N ALA A 101 14.67 -13.38 8.77
CA ALA A 101 13.38 -12.91 8.28
C ALA A 101 12.61 -12.14 9.36
N VAL A 102 11.66 -11.31 8.92
CA VAL A 102 10.76 -10.54 9.78
C VAL A 102 9.33 -10.95 9.48
N LEU A 103 8.57 -11.25 10.53
CA LEU A 103 7.12 -11.49 10.44
C LEU A 103 6.38 -10.28 11.01
N SER A 104 5.66 -9.55 10.17
CA SER A 104 4.80 -8.44 10.58
C SER A 104 3.35 -8.89 10.56
N ILE A 105 2.68 -8.90 11.72
CA ILE A 105 1.27 -9.26 11.89
C ILE A 105 0.43 -8.02 12.18
N PHE A 106 -0.64 -7.86 11.42
CA PHE A 106 -1.60 -6.78 11.52
C PHE A 106 -2.91 -7.34 12.03
N LEU A 107 -3.50 -6.70 13.04
CA LEU A 107 -4.74 -7.14 13.68
C LEU A 107 -5.84 -6.11 13.45
N ARG A 108 -7.04 -6.57 13.11
CA ARG A 108 -8.22 -5.69 13.14
C ARG A 108 -8.45 -5.25 14.60
N PRO A 109 -8.91 -4.02 14.86
CA PRO A 109 -9.22 -3.57 16.22
C PRO A 109 -10.19 -4.53 16.92
N GLY A 110 -9.88 -4.88 18.17
CA GLY A 110 -10.65 -5.85 18.95
C GLY A 110 -10.28 -7.32 18.73
N ILE A 111 -9.37 -7.63 17.78
CA ILE A 111 -8.82 -8.99 17.62
C ILE A 111 -7.59 -9.16 18.51
N ASP A 112 -7.58 -10.23 19.30
CA ASP A 112 -6.46 -10.61 20.17
C ASP A 112 -5.31 -11.24 19.33
N ARG A 113 -4.06 -11.02 19.75
CA ARG A 113 -2.87 -11.67 19.17
C ARG A 113 -3.01 -13.19 19.09
N ALA A 114 -3.61 -13.83 20.11
CA ALA A 114 -3.83 -15.27 20.13
C ALA A 114 -4.74 -15.73 18.97
N GLN A 115 -5.63 -14.88 18.49
CA GLN A 115 -6.49 -15.21 17.35
C GLN A 115 -5.72 -15.22 16.02
N ALA A 116 -4.56 -14.57 15.95
CA ALA A 116 -3.67 -14.58 14.78
C ALA A 116 -2.73 -15.80 14.76
N GLN A 117 -2.85 -16.73 15.71
CA GLN A 117 -2.07 -17.97 15.75
C GLN A 117 -1.99 -18.72 14.40
N PRO A 118 -3.07 -18.84 13.60
CA PRO A 118 -2.98 -19.46 12.28
C PRO A 118 -2.00 -18.79 11.31
N LEU A 119 -1.75 -17.49 11.47
CA LEU A 119 -0.77 -16.76 10.65
C LEU A 119 0.67 -17.07 11.07
N LEU A 120 0.92 -17.31 12.37
CA LEU A 120 2.24 -17.79 12.84
C LEU A 120 2.53 -19.21 12.40
N GLU A 121 1.50 -20.07 12.40
CA GLU A 121 1.63 -21.44 11.92
C GLU A 121 1.94 -21.43 10.43
N TRP A 122 1.15 -20.69 9.65
CA TRP A 122 1.38 -20.48 8.21
C TRP A 122 2.79 -19.95 7.91
N SER A 123 3.31 -19.01 8.69
CA SER A 123 4.59 -18.39 8.38
C SER A 123 5.76 -19.39 8.43
N ARG A 124 5.59 -20.53 9.10
CA ARG A 124 6.58 -21.60 9.24
C ARG A 124 6.47 -22.71 8.19
N THR A 125 5.41 -22.72 7.37
CA THR A 125 5.17 -23.81 6.40
C THR A 125 5.84 -23.58 5.04
N VAL A 126 7.00 -22.94 4.99
CA VAL A 126 7.70 -22.71 3.71
C VAL A 126 8.43 -23.99 3.30
N PRO A 127 8.27 -24.47 2.07
CA PRO A 127 9.08 -25.56 1.55
C PRO A 127 10.57 -25.20 1.57
N ASN A 128 11.45 -26.09 2.04
CA ASN A 128 12.89 -25.83 2.10
C ASN A 128 13.52 -25.53 0.73
N GLU A 129 12.93 -26.05 -0.36
CA GLU A 129 13.33 -25.76 -1.74
C GLU A 129 13.10 -24.30 -2.18
N ASP A 130 12.26 -23.57 -1.43
CA ASP A 130 11.98 -22.14 -1.62
C ASP A 130 12.84 -21.25 -0.68
N LEU A 131 13.80 -21.85 0.04
CA LEU A 131 14.69 -21.19 1.02
C LEU A 131 16.16 -21.25 0.56
N ASP A 132 16.89 -20.14 0.70
CA ASP A 132 18.25 -20.00 0.14
C ASP A 132 19.28 -20.82 0.92
N SER A 133 19.07 -21.00 2.22
CA SER A 133 19.93 -21.79 3.10
C SER A 133 19.69 -23.30 2.99
N GLY A 134 18.51 -23.71 2.48
CA GLY A 134 18.03 -25.09 2.59
C GLY A 134 17.63 -25.52 4.01
N GLU A 135 17.71 -24.62 5.00
CA GLU A 135 17.20 -24.82 6.35
C GLU A 135 15.78 -24.25 6.49
N GLU A 136 15.08 -24.60 7.57
CA GLU A 136 13.83 -23.93 7.92
C GLU A 136 14.07 -22.43 8.17
N GLU A 137 13.15 -21.60 7.70
CA GLU A 137 13.25 -20.15 7.84
C GLU A 137 13.11 -19.73 9.31
N LYS A 138 13.97 -18.81 9.75
CA LYS A 138 13.95 -18.25 11.10
C LYS A 138 13.51 -16.79 11.08
N PHE A 139 12.56 -16.46 11.93
CA PHE A 139 12.14 -15.09 12.16
C PHE A 139 12.94 -14.49 13.31
N GLU A 140 13.78 -13.51 13.00
CA GLU A 140 14.52 -12.75 14.02
C GLU A 140 13.55 -11.96 14.91
N LYS A 141 12.47 -11.44 14.32
CA LYS A 141 11.42 -10.72 15.04
C LYS A 141 10.04 -11.01 14.46
N THR A 142 9.07 -11.07 15.38
CA THR A 142 7.63 -11.02 15.05
C THR A 142 7.04 -9.75 15.64
N GLU A 143 6.52 -8.88 14.78
CA GLU A 143 5.90 -7.62 15.16
C GLU A 143 4.37 -7.73 15.10
N TYR A 144 3.68 -7.06 16.03
CA TYR A 144 2.21 -6.98 16.03
C TYR A 144 1.77 -5.52 15.99
N THR A 145 0.90 -5.19 15.06
CA THR A 145 0.30 -3.86 14.90
C THR A 145 -1.22 -3.96 14.87
N THR A 146 -1.92 -3.15 15.65
CA THR A 146 -3.38 -3.03 15.60
C THR A 146 -3.77 -1.97 14.58
N MET A 147 -4.70 -2.29 13.68
CA MET A 147 -5.10 -1.46 12.54
C MET A 147 -6.24 -0.50 12.91
N ASP A 148 -5.94 0.49 13.74
CA ASP A 148 -6.83 1.64 13.97
C ASP A 148 -6.07 2.96 13.82
N ALA A 149 -6.80 4.08 13.77
CA ALA A 149 -6.21 5.41 13.58
C ALA A 149 -5.27 5.84 14.71
N ALA A 150 -5.40 5.31 15.93
CA ALA A 150 -4.57 5.67 17.07
C ALA A 150 -3.26 4.85 17.13
N HIS A 151 -3.26 3.65 16.56
CA HIS A 151 -2.14 2.72 16.60
C HIS A 151 -1.49 2.50 15.22
N THR A 152 -2.11 2.99 14.15
CA THR A 152 -1.52 2.96 12.80
C THR A 152 -0.35 3.90 12.71
N LYS A 153 0.80 3.41 12.23
CA LYS A 153 1.98 4.22 11.89
C LYS A 153 1.81 4.94 10.55
N ALA A 154 0.57 5.24 10.14
CA ALA A 154 0.31 6.03 8.94
C ALA A 154 1.11 7.33 9.04
N LEU A 155 2.16 7.44 8.22
CA LEU A 155 3.02 8.61 8.27
C LEU A 155 2.19 9.81 7.82
N PRO A 156 2.22 10.95 8.53
CA PRO A 156 1.64 12.17 8.01
C PRO A 156 2.37 12.57 6.73
N VAL A 157 1.71 13.35 5.88
CA VAL A 157 2.39 13.87 4.68
C VAL A 157 3.57 14.72 5.11
N VAL A 158 4.77 14.27 4.76
CA VAL A 158 5.96 15.10 4.91
C VAL A 158 6.09 15.97 3.68
N ARG A 159 5.75 17.26 3.81
CA ARG A 159 5.90 18.24 2.73
C ARG A 159 7.39 18.53 2.49
N PRO A 160 7.93 18.36 1.27
CA PRO A 160 9.33 18.61 0.98
C PRO A 160 9.61 20.10 0.93
N LYS A 161 10.87 20.45 1.21
CA LYS A 161 11.35 21.81 1.16
C LYS A 161 11.12 22.42 -0.24
N GLY A 162 10.37 23.52 -0.27
CA GLY A 162 10.07 24.27 -1.49
C GLY A 162 8.70 23.98 -2.10
N PHE A 163 7.88 23.08 -1.55
CA PHE A 163 6.45 23.00 -1.89
C PHE A 163 5.64 23.95 -1.01
N ALA A 164 4.76 24.74 -1.61
CA ALA A 164 3.98 25.72 -0.89
C ALA A 164 2.82 25.06 -0.12
N ALA A 165 2.45 25.60 1.06
CA ALA A 165 1.46 24.99 1.96
C ALA A 165 0.06 24.87 1.35
N GLN A 166 -0.26 25.73 0.38
CA GLN A 166 -1.53 25.77 -0.34
C GLN A 166 -1.75 24.59 -1.30
N VAL A 167 -0.74 23.74 -1.53
CA VAL A 167 -0.91 22.49 -2.29
C VAL A 167 -1.47 21.43 -1.34
N PRO A 168 -2.73 20.99 -1.50
CA PRO A 168 -3.32 19.97 -0.64
C PRO A 168 -2.70 18.61 -0.94
N LEU A 169 -2.49 17.80 0.10
CA LEU A 169 -1.80 16.51 -0.01
C LEU A 169 -2.57 15.43 0.75
N TYR A 170 -2.56 14.20 0.22
CA TYR A 170 -3.02 13.00 0.92
C TYR A 170 -1.91 12.37 1.78
N PRO A 171 -2.24 11.67 2.89
CA PRO A 171 -1.32 11.19 3.95
C PRO A 171 -0.03 10.49 3.48
N ARG A 172 0.01 9.84 2.32
CA ARG A 172 1.24 9.24 1.79
C ARG A 172 1.62 9.81 0.43
N ALA A 173 2.66 10.64 0.43
CA ALA A 173 3.20 11.27 -0.76
C ALA A 173 4.64 10.83 -1.00
N VAL A 174 4.91 10.36 -2.22
CA VAL A 174 6.27 10.26 -2.76
C VAL A 174 6.48 11.41 -3.73
N ILE A 175 7.57 12.14 -3.57
CA ILE A 175 7.70 13.47 -4.17
C ILE A 175 8.97 13.55 -4.98
N TYR A 176 8.82 13.91 -6.26
CA TYR A 176 9.90 13.96 -7.22
C TYR A 176 10.09 15.40 -7.73
N ARG A 177 11.35 15.83 -7.87
CA ARG A 177 11.68 16.98 -8.73
C ARG A 177 11.87 16.45 -10.14
N THR A 178 10.90 16.70 -11.00
CA THR A 178 10.99 16.40 -12.42
C THR A 178 10.61 17.64 -13.21
N GLY A 179 11.37 17.91 -14.27
CA GLY A 179 10.97 18.87 -15.31
C GLY A 179 10.24 18.11 -16.41
N GLN A 180 9.06 17.59 -16.10
CA GLN A 180 8.20 16.86 -17.05
C GLN A 180 7.31 17.84 -17.80
N ASP A 181 6.95 17.53 -19.05
CA ASP A 181 5.90 18.29 -19.73
C ASP A 181 4.60 18.04 -18.98
N ALA A 182 3.95 19.09 -18.48
CA ALA A 182 2.62 18.93 -17.88
C ALA A 182 1.63 18.57 -19.00
N LEU A 183 0.53 17.92 -18.64
CA LEU A 183 -0.60 17.75 -19.56
C LEU A 183 -1.25 19.08 -20.02
N SER A 184 -0.70 20.24 -19.62
CA SER A 184 -1.18 21.59 -19.92
C SER A 184 -0.21 22.45 -20.75
N ASP A 185 0.60 21.86 -21.66
CA ASP A 185 1.55 22.55 -22.57
C ASP A 185 2.64 23.43 -21.90
N LYS A 186 2.69 23.47 -20.57
CA LYS A 186 3.73 24.12 -19.78
C LYS A 186 4.56 23.06 -19.09
N LYS A 187 5.88 23.22 -19.05
CA LYS A 187 6.76 22.29 -18.34
C LYS A 187 6.42 22.32 -16.84
N ALA A 188 5.87 21.23 -16.31
CA ALA A 188 5.73 21.04 -14.86
C ALA A 188 7.12 21.16 -14.23
N ARG A 189 7.23 21.97 -13.19
CA ARG A 189 8.50 22.12 -12.46
C ARG A 189 8.66 21.06 -11.37
N ARG A 190 7.55 20.50 -10.90
CA ARG A 190 7.50 19.51 -9.81
C ARG A 190 6.32 18.55 -9.99
N VAL A 191 6.51 17.30 -9.56
CA VAL A 191 5.47 16.25 -9.62
C VAL A 191 5.40 15.48 -8.30
N LEU A 192 4.18 15.24 -7.83
CA LEU A 192 3.88 14.45 -6.64
C LEU A 192 3.14 13.17 -7.04
N ARG A 193 3.49 12.05 -6.43
CA ARG A 193 2.80 10.78 -6.61
C ARG A 193 2.26 10.30 -5.27
N LEU A 194 0.94 10.13 -5.21
CA LEU A 194 0.22 9.68 -4.02
C LEU A 194 -0.51 8.39 -4.33
N GLN A 195 -0.81 7.64 -3.28
CA GLN A 195 -1.71 6.50 -3.35
C GLN A 195 -2.76 6.61 -2.24
N THR A 196 -3.98 6.19 -2.56
CA THR A 196 -5.09 6.12 -1.61
C THR A 196 -5.94 4.88 -1.90
N VAL A 197 -6.76 4.50 -0.91
CA VAL A 197 -7.83 3.50 -1.07
C VAL A 197 -9.17 4.14 -1.45
N ASP A 198 -9.24 5.47 -1.48
CA ASP A 198 -10.40 6.19 -1.99
C ASP A 198 -10.59 5.95 -3.49
N SER A 199 -11.84 5.98 -3.96
CA SER A 199 -12.14 5.94 -5.39
C SER A 199 -11.67 7.20 -6.11
N VAL A 200 -11.46 7.12 -7.43
CA VAL A 200 -11.17 8.29 -8.27
C VAL A 200 -12.20 9.39 -8.07
N ALA A 201 -13.50 9.06 -8.02
CA ALA A 201 -14.55 10.04 -7.79
C ALA A 201 -14.40 10.80 -6.46
N GLN A 202 -14.05 10.10 -5.38
CA GLN A 202 -13.80 10.71 -4.06
C GLN A 202 -12.56 11.62 -4.09
N VAL A 203 -11.48 11.18 -4.74
CA VAL A 203 -10.27 11.98 -4.92
C VAL A 203 -10.60 13.27 -5.66
N LEU A 204 -11.23 13.19 -6.83
CA LEU A 204 -11.57 14.37 -7.62
C LEU A 204 -12.55 15.29 -6.88
N ALA A 205 -13.51 14.74 -6.15
CA ALA A 205 -14.42 15.52 -5.31
C ALA A 205 -13.69 16.30 -4.22
N PHE A 206 -12.69 15.70 -3.55
CA PHE A 206 -11.86 16.38 -2.55
C PHE A 206 -11.17 17.61 -3.14
N TYR A 207 -10.52 17.49 -4.32
CA TYR A 207 -9.83 18.62 -4.94
C TYR A 207 -10.78 19.71 -5.49
N LYS A 208 -12.01 19.34 -5.87
CA LYS A 208 -13.05 20.29 -6.29
C LYS A 208 -13.61 21.13 -5.14
N GLN A 209 -13.58 20.58 -3.92
CA GLN A 209 -14.18 21.19 -2.72
C GLN A 209 -13.15 21.88 -1.81
N LEU A 210 -11.93 22.12 -2.31
CA LEU A 210 -10.90 22.81 -1.55
C LEU A 210 -11.38 24.19 -1.11
N SER A 211 -10.91 24.62 0.06
CA SER A 211 -11.17 25.95 0.59
C SER A 211 -9.85 26.72 0.80
N PRO A 212 -9.74 27.95 0.27
CA PRO A 212 -10.52 28.50 -0.84
C PRO A 212 -10.49 27.59 -2.10
N PRO A 213 -11.53 27.68 -2.95
CA PRO A 213 -11.62 26.94 -4.22
C PRO A 213 -10.47 27.25 -5.18
N LEU A 214 -10.31 26.40 -6.19
CA LEU A 214 -9.38 26.65 -7.29
C LEU A 214 -9.99 27.62 -8.30
N ASP A 215 -9.17 28.57 -8.76
CA ASP A 215 -9.49 29.48 -9.84
C ASP A 215 -9.40 28.74 -11.19
N GLY A 216 -10.40 28.95 -12.06
CA GLY A 216 -10.42 28.35 -13.41
C GLY A 216 -10.48 26.82 -13.38
N ILE A 217 -11.26 26.24 -12.46
CA ILE A 217 -11.34 24.80 -12.31
C ILE A 217 -11.92 24.12 -13.56
N GLU A 218 -11.19 23.13 -14.06
CA GLU A 218 -11.67 22.20 -15.08
C GLU A 218 -11.49 20.76 -14.58
N SER A 219 -12.37 19.87 -15.00
CA SER A 219 -12.31 18.48 -14.58
C SER A 219 -13.07 17.58 -15.52
N GLU A 220 -12.59 16.37 -15.67
CA GLU A 220 -13.25 15.31 -16.43
C GLU A 220 -13.06 13.98 -15.73
N MET A 221 -13.97 13.05 -15.97
CA MET A 221 -13.87 11.69 -15.50
C MET A 221 -14.39 10.77 -16.59
N ASP A 222 -13.56 9.83 -17.02
CA ASP A 222 -13.91 8.79 -17.98
C ASP A 222 -13.61 7.41 -17.39
N GLY A 223 -14.65 6.57 -17.35
CA GLY A 223 -14.61 5.24 -16.78
C GLY A 223 -14.06 5.24 -15.34
N ALA A 224 -12.84 4.73 -15.19
CA ALA A 224 -12.15 4.61 -13.91
C ALA A 224 -11.05 5.66 -13.70
N SER A 225 -10.92 6.66 -14.57
CA SER A 225 -9.88 7.68 -14.48
C SER A 225 -10.48 9.08 -14.56
N GLY A 226 -9.73 10.09 -14.12
CA GLY A 226 -10.13 11.47 -14.35
C GLY A 226 -9.12 12.46 -13.80
N TYR A 227 -9.42 13.74 -14.01
CA TYR A 227 -8.55 14.82 -13.59
C TYR A 227 -9.32 16.01 -13.01
N VAL A 228 -8.59 16.82 -12.24
CA VAL A 228 -8.97 18.18 -11.84
C VAL A 228 -7.75 19.06 -12.11
N LEU A 229 -7.94 20.17 -12.83
CA LEU A 229 -6.92 21.19 -12.99
C LEU A 229 -7.49 22.54 -12.55
N GLY A 230 -6.59 23.44 -12.17
CA GLY A 230 -6.94 24.79 -11.80
C GLY A 230 -5.73 25.54 -11.30
N SER A 231 -5.96 26.70 -10.73
CA SER A 231 -4.91 27.50 -10.14
C SER A 231 -5.30 28.06 -8.78
N ARG A 232 -4.30 28.43 -7.98
CA ARG A 232 -4.53 29.13 -6.71
C ARG A 232 -3.37 30.05 -6.44
N ASN A 233 -3.66 31.33 -6.23
CA ASN A 233 -2.65 32.39 -6.04
C ASN A 233 -1.58 32.40 -7.15
N GLY A 234 -2.01 32.21 -8.41
CA GLY A 234 -1.11 32.21 -9.58
C GLY A 234 -0.31 30.93 -9.80
N ILE A 235 -0.48 29.90 -8.96
CA ILE A 235 0.16 28.58 -9.12
C ILE A 235 -0.83 27.65 -9.80
N ALA A 236 -0.48 27.15 -10.98
CA ALA A 236 -1.30 26.17 -11.69
C ALA A 236 -0.90 24.75 -11.26
N PHE A 237 -1.88 23.88 -11.06
CA PHE A 237 -1.62 22.46 -10.86
C PHE A 237 -2.70 21.58 -11.47
N SER A 238 -2.29 20.39 -11.90
CA SER A 238 -3.16 19.32 -12.40
C SER A 238 -3.14 18.17 -11.40
N VAL A 239 -4.27 17.50 -11.22
CA VAL A 239 -4.43 16.29 -10.42
C VAL A 239 -5.01 15.23 -11.33
N ASN A 240 -4.26 14.17 -11.58
CA ASN A 240 -4.69 13.02 -12.36
C ASN A 240 -4.87 11.83 -11.42
N ALA A 241 -6.05 11.22 -11.44
CA ALA A 241 -6.37 10.07 -10.60
C ALA A 241 -6.77 8.88 -11.48
N LYS A 242 -6.13 7.73 -11.24
CA LYS A 242 -6.44 6.48 -11.93
C LYS A 242 -6.05 5.25 -11.08
N PRO A 243 -6.81 4.15 -11.15
CA PRO A 243 -6.37 2.90 -10.57
C PRO A 243 -5.23 2.27 -11.39
N PRO A 244 -4.26 1.60 -10.75
CA PRO A 244 -3.36 0.68 -11.43
C PRO A 244 -4.14 -0.44 -12.13
N ARG A 245 -3.65 -0.89 -13.29
CA ARG A 245 -4.28 -1.96 -14.07
C ARG A 245 -4.36 -3.28 -13.30
N ASP A 246 -3.32 -3.56 -12.51
CA ASP A 246 -3.11 -4.77 -11.74
C ASP A 246 -3.63 -4.68 -10.29
N MET A 247 -3.96 -3.49 -9.80
CA MET A 247 -4.47 -3.26 -8.45
C MET A 247 -5.63 -2.25 -8.44
N PRO A 248 -6.81 -2.61 -8.97
CA PRO A 248 -7.92 -1.68 -9.16
C PRO A 248 -8.55 -1.17 -7.85
N ALA A 249 -8.12 -1.71 -6.70
CA ALA A 249 -8.53 -1.28 -5.37
C ALA A 249 -7.75 -0.10 -4.81
N ILE A 250 -6.63 0.26 -5.45
CA ILE A 250 -5.81 1.41 -5.11
C ILE A 250 -6.02 2.48 -6.17
N THR A 251 -6.02 3.75 -5.77
CA THR A 251 -6.02 4.88 -6.69
C THR A 251 -4.66 5.55 -6.63
N ASN A 252 -3.97 5.60 -7.78
CA ASN A 252 -2.79 6.43 -7.96
C ASN A 252 -3.24 7.85 -8.28
N ILE A 253 -2.57 8.82 -7.64
CA ILE A 253 -2.79 10.25 -7.85
C ILE A 253 -1.46 10.85 -8.29
N GLU A 254 -1.43 11.52 -9.43
CA GLU A 254 -0.30 12.31 -9.88
C GLU A 254 -0.69 13.78 -9.84
N ILE A 255 0.12 14.61 -9.17
CA ILE A 255 -0.10 16.04 -9.08
C ILE A 255 1.07 16.76 -9.74
N GLU A 256 0.79 17.51 -10.79
CA GLU A 256 1.79 18.31 -11.50
C GLU A 256 1.62 19.78 -11.11
N ILE A 257 2.72 20.49 -10.88
CA ILE A 257 2.68 21.90 -10.48
C ILE A 257 3.57 22.74 -11.39
N ALA A 258 2.95 23.76 -11.99
CA ALA A 258 3.62 24.79 -12.77
C ALA A 258 3.71 26.08 -11.93
N GLU A 259 4.90 26.29 -11.34
CA GLU A 259 5.34 27.55 -10.72
C GLU A 259 6.36 28.25 -11.60
#